data_AF-A0A257LP54-F1
#
_entry.id   AF-A0A257LP54-F1
#
_cell.length_a   1.000
_cell.length_b   1.000
_cell.length_c   1.000
_cell.angle_alpha   90.00
_cell.angle_beta   90.00
_cell.angle_gamma   90.00
#
_symmetry.space_group_name_H-M   'P 1'
#
loop_
_entity.id
_entity.type
_entity.pdbx_description
1 polymer ?
#
loop_
_entity_poly.entity_id
_entity_poly.type
_entity_poly.pdbx_seq_one_letter_code
_entity_poly.pdbx_strand_id
1 'polypeptide(L)'
;LKGHPAPTRTVENITIRNVSGDYRTLGSLRGNPGDTLRNFTLENITLKLEDEKLALGLVTNVTIKNVSVNGKPYVLLPAATEK
;
A
#
# COMPACT_ATOMS: atom_id res chain seq x y z
N LEU A 1 -6.09 20.40 -23.48
CA LEU A 1 -6.80 21.56 -22.90
C LEU A 1 -5.76 22.53 -22.36
N LYS A 2 -5.63 23.74 -22.92
CA LYS A 2 -4.74 24.79 -22.39
C LYS A 2 -5.55 25.68 -21.45
N GLY A 3 -5.01 26.02 -20.27
CA GLY A 3 -5.58 27.02 -19.37
C GLY A 3 -6.50 26.53 -18.24
N HIS A 4 -6.76 25.23 -18.11
CA HIS A 4 -7.49 24.68 -16.96
C HIS A 4 -6.51 24.17 -15.88
N PRO A 5 -6.86 24.25 -14.59
CA PRO A 5 -6.09 23.58 -13.54
C PRO A 5 -5.95 22.09 -13.86
N ALA A 6 -4.80 21.51 -13.52
CA ALA A 6 -4.59 20.07 -13.69
C ALA A 6 -5.71 19.30 -12.96
N PRO A 7 -6.25 18.24 -13.56
CA PRO A 7 -7.27 17.43 -12.91
C PRO A 7 -6.70 16.84 -11.62
N THR A 8 -7.50 16.85 -10.56
CA THR A 8 -7.18 16.16 -9.33
C THR A 8 -7.20 14.65 -9.57
N ARG A 9 -6.18 13.96 -9.08
CA ARG A 9 -6.02 12.50 -9.22
C ARG A 9 -6.06 11.88 -7.84
N THR A 10 -7.17 11.23 -7.53
CA THR A 10 -7.40 10.64 -6.21
C THR A 10 -7.66 9.15 -6.36
N VAL A 11 -6.94 8.36 -5.55
CA VAL A 11 -7.23 6.95 -5.33
C VAL A 11 -7.53 6.78 -3.86
N GLU A 12 -8.77 6.38 -3.55
CA GLU A 12 -9.22 6.25 -2.18
C GLU A 12 -10.18 5.09 -1.95
N ASN A 13 -10.24 4.64 -0.70
CA ASN A 13 -11.16 3.60 -0.21
C ASN A 13 -10.95 2.25 -0.91
N ILE A 14 -9.69 1.86 -1.03
CA ILE A 14 -9.29 0.61 -1.67
C ILE A 14 -9.16 -0.49 -0.61
N THR A 15 -9.74 -1.66 -0.89
CA THR A 15 -9.51 -2.86 -0.09
C THR A 15 -8.94 -3.98 -0.97
N ILE A 16 -7.84 -4.56 -0.52
CA ILE A 16 -7.30 -5.82 -1.06
C ILE A 16 -7.52 -6.87 0.00
N ARG A 17 -8.23 -7.95 -0.33
CA ARG A 17 -8.59 -8.98 0.66
C ARG A 17 -8.55 -10.40 0.14
N ASN A 18 -8.39 -11.34 1.08
CA ASN A 18 -8.44 -12.79 0.84
C ASN A 18 -7.38 -13.25 -0.18
N VAL A 19 -6.14 -12.79 0.01
CA VAL A 19 -5.00 -13.12 -0.86
C VAL A 19 -4.11 -14.12 -0.14
N SER A 20 -3.77 -15.21 -0.82
CA SER A 20 -2.77 -16.16 -0.34
C SER A 20 -1.83 -16.61 -1.44
N GLY A 21 -0.63 -17.05 -1.05
CA GLY A 21 0.33 -17.65 -1.98
C GLY A 21 1.78 -17.30 -1.68
N ASP A 22 2.65 -17.78 -2.56
CA ASP A 22 4.09 -17.62 -2.48
C ASP A 22 4.52 -16.65 -3.60
N TYR A 23 5.12 -15.52 -3.23
CA TYR A 23 5.52 -14.45 -4.14
C TYR A 23 6.90 -13.91 -3.76
N ARG A 24 7.46 -13.03 -4.59
CA ARG A 24 8.74 -12.39 -4.26
C ARG A 24 8.58 -11.29 -3.20
N THR A 25 7.63 -10.37 -3.38
CA THR A 25 7.50 -9.14 -2.57
C THR A 25 6.04 -8.75 -2.31
N LEU A 26 5.77 -7.92 -1.29
CA LEU A 26 4.47 -7.24 -1.14
C LEU A 26 4.22 -6.16 -2.21
N GLY A 27 5.28 -5.64 -2.83
CA GLY A 27 5.21 -4.64 -3.89
C GLY A 27 5.35 -3.20 -3.39
N SER A 28 4.80 -2.25 -4.16
CA SER A 28 4.88 -0.82 -3.87
C SER A 28 3.52 -0.13 -3.99
N LEU A 29 3.16 0.69 -3.00
CA LEU A 29 2.01 1.56 -3.05
C LEU A 29 2.47 3.03 -3.07
N ARG A 30 2.44 3.65 -4.25
CA ARG A 30 2.90 5.01 -4.49
C ARG A 30 2.13 5.66 -5.64
N GLY A 31 1.88 6.96 -5.53
CA GLY A 31 1.31 7.79 -6.58
C GLY A 31 2.38 8.61 -7.31
N ASN A 32 1.97 9.33 -8.36
CA ASN A 32 2.79 10.36 -8.98
C ASN A 32 2.75 11.66 -8.15
N PRO A 33 3.70 12.59 -8.37
CA PRO A 33 3.62 13.92 -7.76
C PRO A 33 2.27 14.61 -8.04
N GLY A 34 1.61 15.06 -6.97
CA GLY A 34 0.29 15.68 -7.03
C GLY A 34 -0.89 14.73 -6.89
N ASP A 35 -0.67 13.41 -6.85
CA ASP A 35 -1.73 12.43 -6.60
C ASP A 35 -2.08 12.38 -5.10
N THR A 36 -3.36 12.18 -4.79
CA THR A 36 -3.84 11.94 -3.43
C THR A 36 -4.16 10.45 -3.27
N LEU A 37 -3.41 9.76 -2.41
CA LEU A 37 -3.63 8.35 -2.07
C LEU A 37 -4.03 8.24 -0.60
N ARG A 38 -5.23 7.73 -0.32
CA ARG A 38 -5.70 7.55 1.07
C ARG A 38 -6.63 6.36 1.28
N ASN A 39 -6.74 5.91 2.54
CA ASN A 39 -7.72 4.91 2.97
C ASN A 39 -7.56 3.56 2.25
N PHE A 40 -6.41 2.92 2.45
CA PHE A 40 -6.14 1.58 1.93
C PHE A 40 -6.28 0.55 3.04
N THR A 41 -6.89 -0.59 2.74
CA THR A 41 -7.00 -1.73 3.66
C THR A 41 -6.45 -2.99 3.03
N LEU A 42 -5.52 -3.64 3.73
CA LEU A 42 -5.06 -5.00 3.46
C LEU A 42 -5.71 -5.92 4.49
N GLU A 43 -6.57 -6.84 4.06
CA GLU A 43 -7.40 -7.66 4.95
C GLU A 43 -7.35 -9.15 4.63
N ASN A 44 -7.15 -10.01 5.63
CA ASN A 44 -7.17 -11.47 5.48
C ASN A 44 -6.18 -11.96 4.40
N ILE A 45 -4.90 -11.71 4.63
CA ILE A 45 -3.84 -12.03 3.67
C ILE A 45 -2.82 -12.97 4.32
N THR A 46 -2.40 -14.01 3.61
CA THR A 46 -1.40 -14.98 4.08
C THR A 46 -0.40 -15.29 2.99
N LEU A 47 0.81 -14.73 3.09
CA LEU A 47 1.83 -14.83 2.04
C LEU A 47 3.12 -15.47 2.54
N LYS A 48 3.85 -16.12 1.62
CA LYS A 48 5.28 -16.36 1.79
C LYS A 48 6.06 -15.49 0.81
N LEU A 49 7.04 -14.74 1.32
CA LEU A 49 7.77 -13.72 0.56
C LEU A 49 9.28 -13.84 0.75
N GLU A 50 10.03 -13.54 -0.31
CA GLU A 50 11.49 -13.34 -0.23
C GLU A 50 11.84 -12.00 0.42
N ASP A 51 11.08 -10.95 0.11
CA ASP A 51 11.17 -9.63 0.73
C ASP A 51 9.81 -9.21 1.29
N GLU A 52 9.74 -9.06 2.61
CA GLU A 52 8.52 -8.76 3.35
C GLU A 52 8.15 -7.26 3.29
N LYS A 53 9.01 -6.39 2.76
CA LYS A 53 8.78 -4.94 2.79
C LYS A 53 7.69 -4.53 1.79
N LEU A 54 6.75 -3.71 2.26
CA LEU A 54 5.87 -2.92 1.41
C LEU A 54 6.50 -1.55 1.21
N ALA A 55 6.89 -1.23 -0.02
CA ALA A 55 7.42 0.08 -0.34
C ALA A 55 6.27 1.09 -0.39
N LEU A 56 6.19 1.98 0.61
CA LEU A 56 5.18 3.03 0.68
C LEU A 56 5.74 4.38 0.22
N GLY A 57 5.02 5.03 -0.68
CA GLY A 57 5.18 6.46 -0.97
C GLY A 57 4.29 7.31 -0.05
N LEU A 58 3.97 8.54 -0.50
CA LEU A 58 3.03 9.42 0.18
C LEU A 58 1.60 8.86 0.12
N VAL A 59 1.21 8.13 1.16
CA VAL A 59 -0.11 7.51 1.32
C VAL A 59 -0.60 7.76 2.73
N THR A 60 -1.85 8.20 2.88
CA THR A 60 -2.46 8.44 4.20
C THR A 60 -3.40 7.30 4.56
N ASN A 61 -3.39 6.87 5.83
CA ASN A 61 -4.31 5.86 6.35
C ASN A 61 -4.25 4.51 5.60
N VAL A 62 -3.19 3.74 5.88
CA VAL A 62 -3.08 2.33 5.47
C VAL A 62 -3.39 1.45 6.68
N THR A 63 -4.42 0.61 6.56
CA THR A 63 -4.87 -0.31 7.61
C THR A 63 -4.47 -1.74 7.26
N ILE A 64 -3.86 -2.45 8.21
CA ILE A 64 -3.52 -3.87 8.11
C ILE A 64 -4.44 -4.65 9.05
N LYS A 65 -5.19 -5.62 8.53
CA LYS A 65 -6.12 -6.44 9.33
C LYS A 65 -5.94 -7.92 9.00
N ASN A 66 -5.57 -8.72 9.99
CA ASN A 66 -5.38 -10.17 9.82
C ASN A 66 -4.49 -10.50 8.61
N VAL A 67 -3.30 -9.90 8.57
CA VAL A 67 -2.29 -10.16 7.53
C VAL A 67 -1.13 -10.90 8.16
N SER A 68 -0.70 -11.98 7.52
CA SER A 68 0.49 -12.74 7.87
C SER A 68 1.43 -12.87 6.69
N VAL A 69 2.72 -12.71 6.96
CA VAL A 69 3.81 -12.89 6.00
C VAL A 69 4.82 -13.84 6.64
N ASN A 70 5.22 -14.88 5.92
CA ASN A 70 6.18 -15.88 6.38
C ASN A 70 5.83 -16.48 7.76
N GLY A 71 4.53 -16.70 8.00
CA GLY A 71 4.02 -17.27 9.24
C GLY A 71 3.95 -16.31 10.43
N LYS A 72 4.25 -15.02 10.24
CA LYS A 72 4.23 -13.99 11.30
C LYS A 72 3.19 -12.92 11.00
N PRO A 73 2.56 -12.32 12.02
CA PRO A 73 1.71 -11.14 11.82
C PRO A 73 2.49 -10.03 11.12
N TYR A 74 1.92 -9.48 10.06
CA TYR A 74 2.54 -8.40 9.33
C TYR A 74 2.33 -7.08 10.07
N VAL A 75 3.42 -6.35 10.30
CA VAL A 75 3.40 -5.00 10.88
C VAL A 75 3.89 -4.03 9.82
N LEU A 76 3.05 -3.05 9.52
CA LEU A 76 3.45 -1.99 8.62
C LEU A 76 4.49 -1.12 9.33
N LEU A 77 5.71 -1.10 8.80
CA LEU A 77 6.73 -0.17 9.26
C LEU A 77 6.38 1.23 8.73
N PRO A 78 6.49 2.28 9.56
CA PRO A 78 6.29 3.64 9.09
C PRO A 78 7.26 3.92 7.94
N ALA A 79 6.77 4.58 6.89
CA ALA A 79 7.63 5.04 5.81
C ALA A 79 8.74 5.91 6.44
N ALA A 80 9.99 5.61 6.12
CA ALA A 80 11.10 6.44 6.55
C ALA A 80 10.82 7.86 6.04
N THR A 81 10.67 8.80 6.97
CA THR A 81 10.51 10.22 6.65
C THR A 81 11.76 10.63 5.88
N GLU A 82 11.65 10.84 4.56
CA GLU A 82 12.70 11.53 3.83
C GLU A 82 12.85 12.92 4.46
N LYS A 83 14.06 13.21 4.94
CA LYS A 83 14.48 14.52 5.47
C LYS A 83 14.54 15.55 4.35
#